data_AF-A0A7S2C5R0-F1
#
_entry.id   AF-A0A7S2C5R0-F1
#
_cell.length_a   1.000
_cell.length_b   1.000
_cell.length_c   1.000
_cell.angle_alpha   90.00
_cell.angle_beta   90.00
_cell.angle_gamma   90.00
#
_symmetry.space_group_name_H-M   'P 1'
#
loop_
_entity.id
_entity.type
_entity.pdbx_description
1 polymer ?
#
loop_
_entity_poly.entity_id
_entity_poly.type
_entity_poly.pdbx_seq_one_letter_code
_entity_poly.pdbx_strand_id
1 'polypeptide(L)'
;ACHMIQVREGRGRCFLAGRDYEAGEIVLQETAWSMVVCDALFSRGACAFCAFIPDPQTDKVYATSEHDWARYCSESCMARDQRLGHAHQVKACQNFFTKGVEGSLDAMRLALKITGAFMQEEEDAAHPPRVPAASTDGSTKG
;
A
#
# COMPACT_ATOMS: atom_id res chain seq x y z
N ALA A 1 -1.21 12.57 23.66
CA ALA A 1 -1.81 12.91 22.35
C ALA A 1 -0.93 13.95 21.69
N CYS A 2 -0.58 13.78 20.41
CA CYS A 2 0.22 14.75 19.67
C CYS A 2 -0.71 15.80 19.05
N HIS A 3 -0.34 17.08 19.10
CA HIS A 3 -1.10 18.16 18.45
C HIS A 3 -0.29 18.72 17.28
N MET A 4 -0.94 18.87 16.12
CA MET A 4 -0.37 19.58 14.97
C MET A 4 -0.55 21.07 15.19
N ILE A 5 0.54 21.81 15.23
CA ILE A 5 0.51 23.29 15.29
C ILE A 5 1.33 23.88 14.15
N GLN A 6 0.97 25.11 13.76
CA GLN A 6 1.79 25.92 12.86
C GLN A 6 2.85 26.64 13.70
N VAL A 7 4.12 26.31 13.53
CA VAL A 7 5.19 26.93 14.32
C VAL A 7 5.58 28.26 13.70
N ARG A 8 5.70 29.30 14.54
CA ARG A 8 6.36 30.56 14.18
C ARG A 8 7.86 30.31 14.15
N GLU A 9 8.44 30.08 12.96
CA GLU A 9 9.87 30.19 12.59
C GLU A 9 10.17 29.49 11.25
N GLY A 10 9.44 29.80 10.16
CA GLY A 10 9.83 29.38 8.79
C GLY A 10 9.89 27.86 8.48
N ARG A 11 9.62 26.97 9.45
CA ARG A 11 9.71 25.51 9.31
C ARG A 11 8.40 24.82 8.92
N GLY A 12 7.33 25.59 8.66
CA GLY A 12 6.03 25.05 8.28
C GLY A 12 5.31 24.34 9.43
N ARG A 13 4.77 23.14 9.15
CA ARG A 13 3.98 22.34 10.11
C ARG A 13 4.89 21.34 10.81
N CYS A 14 4.71 21.15 12.11
CA CYS A 14 5.39 20.08 12.85
C CYS A 14 4.47 19.41 13.86
N PHE A 15 4.91 18.25 14.35
CA PHE A 15 4.34 17.57 15.49
C PHE A 15 5.04 18.05 16.76
N LEU A 16 4.28 18.38 17.80
CA LEU A 16 4.81 18.67 19.13
C LEU A 16 4.40 17.59 20.13
N ALA A 17 5.37 17.19 20.95
CA ALA A 17 5.14 16.33 22.09
C ALA A 17 4.09 16.96 23.02
N GLY A 18 3.00 16.24 23.27
CA GLY A 18 1.95 16.67 24.21
C GLY A 18 2.23 16.28 25.66
N ARG A 19 3.31 15.53 25.91
CA ARG A 19 3.81 15.13 27.23
C ARG A 19 5.27 14.70 27.13
N ASP A 20 5.88 14.42 28.27
CA ASP A 20 7.19 13.77 28.33
C ASP A 20 7.09 12.29 27.90
N TYR A 21 8.16 11.80 27.27
CA TYR A 21 8.28 10.43 26.75
C TYR A 21 9.54 9.77 27.31
N GLU A 22 9.47 8.46 27.55
CA GLU A 22 10.62 7.67 27.99
C GLU A 22 11.38 7.04 26.81
N ALA A 23 12.65 6.68 27.05
CA ALA A 23 13.45 6.01 26.04
C ALA A 23 12.85 4.63 25.67
N GLY A 24 12.62 4.42 24.37
CA GLY A 24 12.01 3.19 23.85
C GLY A 24 10.48 3.26 23.74
N GLU A 25 9.85 4.36 24.16
CA GLU A 25 8.40 4.53 24.00
C GLU A 25 8.01 4.72 22.53
N ILE A 26 6.96 4.03 22.07
CA ILE A 26 6.38 4.23 20.74
C ILE A 26 5.53 5.50 20.75
N VAL A 27 6.00 6.53 20.05
CA VAL A 27 5.32 7.83 19.98
C VAL A 27 4.23 7.87 18.90
N LEU A 28 4.46 7.18 17.78
CA LEU A 28 3.56 7.13 16.64
C LEU A 28 3.72 5.78 15.93
N GLN A 29 2.60 5.15 15.61
CA GLN A 29 2.55 3.98 14.75
C GLN A 29 1.53 4.25 13.65
N GLU A 30 2.00 4.30 12.42
CA GLU A 30 1.18 4.60 11.24
C GLU A 30 1.39 3.54 10.19
N THR A 31 0.33 3.23 9.45
CA THR A 31 0.43 2.35 8.28
C THR A 31 0.73 3.21 7.07
N ALA A 32 1.65 2.76 6.21
CA ALA A 32 1.92 3.45 4.96
C ALA A 32 0.64 3.54 4.13
N TRP A 33 0.27 4.76 3.72
CA TRP A 33 -0.87 4.96 2.84
C TRP A 33 -0.62 4.36 1.45
N SER A 34 0.60 4.49 0.94
CA SER A 34 1.07 3.80 -0.26
C SER A 34 2.57 3.48 -0.14
N MET A 35 3.01 2.40 -0.77
CA MET A 35 4.41 1.96 -0.72
C MET A 35 4.82 1.15 -1.94
N VAL A 36 6.09 1.24 -2.28
CA VAL A 36 6.74 0.38 -3.28
C VAL A 36 7.95 -0.30 -2.65
N VAL A 37 8.22 -1.50 -3.13
CA VAL A 37 9.49 -2.17 -2.89
C VAL A 37 10.52 -1.49 -3.80
N CYS A 38 11.70 -1.15 -3.27
CA CYS A 38 12.77 -0.59 -4.10
C CYS A 38 13.46 -1.69 -4.91
N ASP A 39 14.11 -1.33 -6.02
CA ASP A 39 14.81 -2.28 -6.90
C ASP A 39 15.80 -3.20 -6.15
N ALA A 40 16.46 -2.72 -5.09
CA ALA A 40 17.37 -3.52 -4.27
C ALA A 40 16.68 -4.63 -3.46
N LEU A 41 15.40 -4.45 -3.12
CA LEU A 41 14.59 -5.45 -2.40
C LEU A 41 13.83 -6.35 -3.39
N PHE A 42 13.56 -5.89 -4.61
CA PHE A 42 13.01 -6.74 -5.66
C PHE A 42 13.91 -7.93 -5.96
N SER A 43 15.23 -7.74 -6.01
CA SER A 43 16.18 -8.85 -6.21
C SER A 43 16.15 -9.90 -5.08
N ARG A 44 15.55 -9.57 -3.93
CA ARG A 44 15.37 -10.48 -2.79
C ARG A 44 13.96 -11.11 -2.77
N GLY A 45 13.14 -10.88 -3.79
CA GLY A 45 11.81 -11.46 -3.90
C GLY A 45 10.77 -10.85 -2.95
N ALA A 46 11.01 -9.64 -2.44
CA ALA A 46 10.10 -9.00 -1.49
C ALA A 46 8.69 -8.81 -2.08
N CYS A 47 7.68 -8.98 -1.23
CA CYS A 47 6.28 -8.81 -1.58
C CYS A 47 6.00 -7.35 -1.98
N ALA A 48 5.55 -7.14 -3.22
CA ALA A 48 5.26 -5.82 -3.77
C ALA A 48 4.15 -5.06 -3.02
N PHE A 49 3.30 -5.77 -2.27
CA PHE A 49 2.23 -5.16 -1.47
C PHE A 49 2.65 -4.84 -0.03
N CYS A 50 3.29 -5.76 0.68
CA CYS A 50 3.57 -5.62 2.12
C CYS A 50 5.05 -5.58 2.51
N ALA A 51 5.97 -5.61 1.53
CA ALA A 51 7.43 -5.70 1.70
C ALA A 51 7.95 -6.90 2.52
N PHE A 52 7.10 -7.87 2.86
CA PHE A 52 7.55 -9.13 3.44
C PHE A 52 8.52 -9.83 2.49
N ILE A 53 9.69 -10.25 2.99
CA ILE A 53 10.67 -11.00 2.20
C ILE A 53 10.41 -12.49 2.47
N PRO A 54 9.83 -13.22 1.50
CA PRO A 54 9.58 -14.65 1.65
C PRO A 54 10.89 -15.42 1.73
N ASP A 55 10.92 -16.46 2.56
CA ASP A 55 12.03 -17.41 2.58
C ASP A 55 12.00 -18.24 1.26
N PRO A 56 13.06 -18.19 0.44
CA PRO A 56 13.10 -18.90 -0.84
C PRO A 56 12.94 -20.42 -0.72
N GLN A 57 13.17 -21.01 0.46
CA GLN A 57 13.12 -22.45 0.69
C GLN A 57 11.76 -22.94 1.18
N THR A 58 11.01 -22.09 1.89
CA THR A 58 9.79 -22.51 2.57
C THR A 58 8.54 -21.81 2.07
N ASP A 59 8.66 -20.60 1.54
CA ASP A 59 7.51 -19.77 1.24
C ASP A 59 7.14 -19.82 -0.24
N LYS A 60 5.83 -19.87 -0.51
CA LYS A 60 5.30 -19.77 -1.86
C LYS A 60 5.31 -18.31 -2.31
N VAL A 61 5.76 -18.09 -3.54
CA VAL A 61 5.73 -16.78 -4.19
C VAL A 61 4.67 -16.78 -5.27
N TYR A 62 3.85 -15.74 -5.28
CA TYR A 62 2.76 -15.52 -6.23
C TYR A 62 3.13 -14.39 -7.19
N ALA A 63 2.68 -14.48 -8.44
CA ALA A 63 2.86 -13.47 -9.47
C ALA A 63 1.66 -13.49 -10.42
N THR A 64 1.33 -12.35 -11.05
CA THR A 64 0.20 -12.31 -11.99
C THR A 64 0.55 -12.89 -13.36
N SER A 65 1.83 -12.83 -13.74
CA SER A 65 2.39 -13.44 -14.95
C SER A 65 3.91 -13.54 -14.84
N GLU A 66 4.54 -14.31 -15.73
CA GLU A 66 6.00 -14.43 -15.79
C GLU A 66 6.72 -13.11 -16.15
N HIS A 67 6.01 -12.21 -16.86
CA HIS A 67 6.52 -10.92 -17.30
C HIS A 67 6.23 -9.78 -16.32
N ASP A 68 5.46 -10.05 -15.27
CA ASP A 68 5.20 -9.11 -14.19
C ASP A 68 6.46 -9.01 -13.31
N TRP A 69 6.85 -7.79 -12.96
CA TRP A 69 7.96 -7.56 -12.03
C TRP A 69 7.54 -7.79 -10.57
N ALA A 70 6.25 -7.73 -10.25
CA ALA A 70 5.77 -7.88 -8.90
C ALA A 70 5.76 -9.35 -8.45
N ARG A 71 6.11 -9.54 -7.18
CA ARG A 71 6.05 -10.83 -6.46
C ARG A 71 5.23 -10.61 -5.20
N TYR A 72 4.50 -11.62 -4.77
CA TYR A 72 3.61 -11.53 -3.61
C TYR A 72 3.80 -12.74 -2.69
N CYS A 73 3.69 -12.52 -1.38
CA CYS A 73 3.74 -13.60 -0.40
C CYS A 73 2.41 -14.37 -0.25
N SER A 74 1.33 -13.86 -0.84
CA SER A 74 0.00 -14.48 -0.80
C SER A 74 -0.88 -14.01 -1.95
N GLU A 75 -1.88 -14.82 -2.30
CA GLU A 75 -2.94 -14.43 -3.24
C GLU A 75 -3.73 -13.21 -2.74
N SER A 76 -3.88 -13.06 -1.42
CA SER A 76 -4.54 -11.90 -0.82
C SER A 76 -3.76 -10.61 -1.09
N CYS A 77 -2.43 -10.63 -0.92
CA CYS A 77 -1.58 -9.49 -1.26
C CYS A 77 -1.66 -9.14 -2.75
N MET A 78 -1.61 -10.15 -3.61
CA MET A 78 -1.76 -9.98 -5.06
C MET A 78 -3.13 -9.35 -5.42
N ALA A 79 -4.23 -9.88 -4.87
CA ALA A 79 -5.58 -9.39 -5.15
C ALA A 79 -5.83 -7.97 -4.61
N ARG A 80 -5.18 -7.57 -3.50
CA ARG A 80 -5.23 -6.19 -3.01
C ARG A 80 -4.45 -5.25 -3.90
N ASP A 81 -3.27 -5.65 -4.35
CA ASP A 81 -2.45 -4.83 -5.26
C ASP A 81 -3.11 -4.68 -6.63
N GLN A 82 -3.77 -5.74 -7.13
CA GLN A 82 -4.57 -5.69 -8.35
C GLN A 82 -5.69 -4.64 -8.29
N ARG A 83 -6.36 -4.49 -7.13
CA ARG A 83 -7.39 -3.46 -6.92
C ARG A 83 -6.81 -2.05 -7.02
N LEU A 84 -5.57 -1.84 -6.57
CA LEU A 84 -4.86 -0.57 -6.74
C LEU A 84 -4.39 -0.30 -8.18
N GLY A 85 -4.93 -1.03 -9.17
CA GLY A 85 -4.65 -0.85 -10.58
C GLY A 85 -3.29 -1.38 -11.02
N HIS A 86 -2.74 -2.42 -10.37
CA HIS A 86 -1.43 -3.01 -10.70
C HIS A 86 -1.22 -3.23 -12.21
N ALA A 87 -2.22 -3.76 -12.92
CA ALA A 87 -2.13 -3.96 -14.37
C ALA A 87 -1.83 -2.66 -15.15
N HIS A 88 -2.43 -1.54 -14.73
CA HIS A 88 -2.15 -0.22 -15.31
C HIS A 88 -0.76 0.27 -14.93
N GLN A 89 -0.30 -0.02 -13.70
CA GLN A 89 1.04 0.34 -13.24
C GLN A 89 2.13 -0.39 -14.05
N VAL A 90 1.97 -1.70 -14.28
CA VAL A 90 2.89 -2.51 -15.12
C VAL A 90 2.96 -1.94 -16.53
N LYS A 91 1.80 -1.68 -17.16
CA LYS A 91 1.74 -1.12 -18.51
C LYS A 91 2.36 0.27 -18.60
N ALA A 92 2.14 1.12 -17.60
CA ALA A 92 2.74 2.45 -17.54
C ALA A 92 4.27 2.36 -17.43
N CYS A 93 4.79 1.49 -16.57
CA CYS A 93 6.24 1.28 -16.44
C CYS A 93 6.86 0.79 -17.76
N GLN A 94 6.26 -0.20 -18.43
CA GLN A 94 6.72 -0.67 -19.75
C GLN A 94 6.75 0.45 -20.79
N ASN A 95 5.76 1.33 -20.78
CA ASN A 95 5.72 2.49 -21.67
C ASN A 95 6.81 3.52 -21.34
N PHE A 96 7.12 3.76 -20.06
CA PHE A 96 8.22 4.64 -19.66
C PHE A 96 9.56 4.15 -20.20
N PHE A 97 9.84 2.85 -20.07
CA PHE A 97 11.04 2.23 -20.64
C PHE A 97 11.10 2.36 -22.16
N THR A 98 10.01 2.02 -22.85
CA THR A 98 9.96 2.03 -24.32
C THR A 98 10.13 3.45 -24.89
N LYS A 99 9.66 4.46 -24.16
CA LYS A 99 9.76 5.87 -24.56
C LYS A 99 11.03 6.57 -24.07
N GLY A 100 11.92 5.87 -23.37
CA GLY A 100 13.16 6.45 -22.85
C GLY A 100 12.93 7.54 -21.80
N VAL A 101 11.89 7.41 -20.97
CA VAL A 101 11.64 8.36 -19.87
C VAL A 101 12.73 8.18 -18.82
N GLU A 102 13.47 9.25 -18.55
CA GLU A 102 14.52 9.26 -17.53
C GLU A 102 13.94 9.48 -16.13
N GLY A 103 14.53 8.86 -15.11
CA GLY A 103 14.21 9.09 -13.71
C GLY A 103 14.22 7.82 -12.85
N SER A 104 13.85 7.97 -11.58
CA SER A 104 13.76 6.85 -10.64
C SER A 104 12.49 6.03 -10.90
N LEU A 105 12.68 4.76 -11.26
CA LEU A 105 11.59 3.82 -11.46
C LEU A 105 10.77 3.61 -10.18
N ASP A 106 11.42 3.58 -9.02
CA ASP A 106 10.76 3.49 -7.72
C ASP A 106 9.85 4.69 -7.46
N ALA A 107 10.33 5.92 -7.75
CA ALA A 107 9.51 7.12 -7.61
C ALA A 107 8.32 7.13 -8.56
N MET A 108 8.52 6.70 -9.82
CA MET A 108 7.44 6.59 -10.81
C MET A 108 6.39 5.55 -10.40
N ARG A 109 6.82 4.37 -9.95
CA ARG A 109 5.93 3.32 -9.41
C ARG A 109 5.15 3.82 -8.21
N LEU A 110 5.80 4.54 -7.29
CA LEU A 110 5.13 5.10 -6.11
C LEU A 110 4.05 6.10 -6.51
N ALA A 111 4.34 7.00 -7.45
CA ALA A 111 3.36 7.95 -7.96
C ALA A 111 2.14 7.23 -8.58
N LEU A 112 2.37 6.20 -9.41
CA LEU A 112 1.29 5.41 -10.00
C LEU A 112 0.44 4.70 -8.94
N LYS A 113 1.08 4.17 -7.88
CA LYS A 113 0.38 3.47 -6.80
C LYS A 113 -0.41 4.42 -5.90
N ILE A 114 0.09 5.64 -5.69
CA ILE A 114 -0.64 6.73 -5.04
C ILE A 114 -1.89 7.09 -5.85
N THR A 115 -1.76 7.25 -7.18
CA THR A 115 -2.91 7.52 -8.04
C THR A 115 -3.92 6.37 -8.01
N GLY A 116 -3.45 5.12 -8.06
CA GLY A 116 -4.32 3.94 -7.94
C GLY A 116 -5.08 3.87 -6.61
N ALA A 117 -4.43 4.26 -5.50
CA ALA A 117 -5.09 4.33 -4.19
C ALA A 117 -6.21 5.39 -4.16
N PHE A 118 -5.97 6.59 -4.70
CA PHE A 118 -7.02 7.62 -4.81
C PHE A 118 -8.20 7.15 -5.64
N MET A 119 -7.94 6.53 -6.79
CA MET A 119 -9.01 6.01 -7.65
C MET A 119 -9.83 4.93 -6.95
N GLN A 120 -9.18 4.03 -6.21
CA GLN A 120 -9.90 3.01 -5.44
C GLN A 120 -10.73 3.61 -4.32
N GLU A 121 -10.23 4.62 -3.60
CA GLU A 121 -10.99 5.33 -2.56
C GLU A 121 -12.25 6.00 -3.14
N GLU A 122 -12.14 6.62 -4.32
CA GLU A 122 -13.28 7.20 -5.04
C GLU A 122 -14.28 6.13 -5.49
N GLU A 123 -13.81 4.99 -6.02
CA GLU A 123 -14.66 3.87 -6.42
C GLU A 123 -15.39 3.24 -5.24
N ASP A 124 -14.70 3.01 -4.13
CA ASP A 124 -15.25 2.45 -2.89
C ASP A 124 -16.30 3.39 -2.27
N ALA A 125 -16.06 4.71 -2.34
CA ALA A 125 -17.03 5.71 -1.91
C ALA A 125 -18.28 5.75 -2.82
N ALA A 126 -18.11 5.54 -4.12
CA ALA A 126 -19.21 5.49 -5.08
C ALA A 126 -20.02 4.17 -5.01
N HIS A 127 -19.37 3.06 -4.63
CA HIS A 127 -19.98 1.73 -4.55
C HIS A 127 -19.74 1.10 -3.17
N PRO A 128 -20.35 1.64 -2.10
CA PRO A 128 -20.16 1.10 -0.77
C PRO A 128 -20.58 -0.38 -0.73
N PRO A 129 -19.82 -1.23 -0.01
CA PRO A 129 -20.13 -2.64 0.07
C PRO A 129 -21.55 -2.82 0.59
N ARG A 130 -22.36 -3.61 -0.12
CA ARG A 130 -23.71 -3.95 0.33
C ARG A 130 -23.59 -4.64 1.69
N VAL A 131 -24.06 -3.98 2.74
CA VAL A 131 -24.17 -4.60 4.07
C VAL A 131 -25.05 -5.85 3.88
N PRO A 132 -24.58 -7.05 4.28
CA PRO A 132 -25.44 -8.21 4.27
C PRO A 132 -26.68 -7.88 5.11
N ALA A 133 -27.88 -8.05 4.53
CA ALA A 133 -29.10 -7.90 5.29
C ALA A 133 -28.99 -8.78 6.54
N ALA A 134 -29.14 -8.17 7.71
CA ALA A 134 -29.13 -8.89 8.97
C ALA A 134 -30.13 -10.05 8.84
N SER A 135 -29.64 -11.29 8.98
CA SER A 135 -30.48 -12.47 9.00
C SER A 135 -31.41 -12.35 10.20
N THR A 136 -32.65 -11.93 9.98
CA THR A 136 -33.71 -11.98 10.97
C THR A 136 -34.18 -13.44 11.09
N ASP A 137 -33.33 -14.31 11.63
CA ASP A 137 -33.76 -15.60 12.14
C ASP A 137 -34.30 -15.38 13.55
N GLY A 138 -35.55 -14.92 13.59
CA GLY A 138 -36.38 -14.93 14.79
C GLY A 138 -36.67 -16.36 15.21
N SER A 139 -35.77 -16.93 16.01
CA SER A 139 -36.02 -18.17 16.73
C SER A 139 -36.94 -17.89 17.93
N THR A 140 -38.25 -17.92 17.68
CA THR A 140 -39.25 -18.15 18.73
C THR A 140 -40.06 -19.40 18.41
N LYS A 141 -39.68 -20.51 19.05
CA LYS A 141 -40.56 -21.60 19.48
C LYS A 141 -40.03 -21.98 20.87
N GLY A 142 -40.81 -21.94 21.95
CA GLY A 142 -42.16 -22.50 22.08
C GLY A 142 -42.01 -23.81 22.81
#